data_AF-X1HKE9-F1
#
_entry.id   AF-X1HKE9-F1
#
_cell.length_a   1.000
_cell.length_b   1.000
_cell.length_c   1.000
_cell.angle_alpha   90.00
_cell.angle_beta   90.00
_cell.angle_gamma   90.00
#
_symmetry.space_group_name_H-M   'P 1'
#
loop_
_entity.id
_entity.type
_entity.pdbx_description
1 polymer ?
#
loop_
_entity_poly.entity_id
_entity_poly.type
_entity_poly.pdbx_seq_one_letter_code
_entity_poly.pdbx_strand_id
1 'polypeptide(L)'
;MNISIMNVSNNSDNYELDYYQSIIDFFQNQNTNREGAEIWRDKSFIELMKVLKRTRKKEFVKNAIILILSLIDQIPPDNYTKKGIKVNSLTKGDKISYVNILKSEFINDLPN
;
A
#
# COMPACT_ATOMS: atom_id res chain seq x y z
N MET A 1 6.91 -21.66 -18.91
CA MET A 1 6.11 -20.45 -18.62
C MET A 1 7.00 -19.24 -18.89
N ASN A 2 6.81 -18.56 -20.02
CA ASN A 2 7.64 -17.41 -20.40
C ASN A 2 7.11 -16.18 -19.67
N ILE A 3 7.89 -15.67 -18.72
CA ILE A 3 7.59 -14.45 -17.98
C ILE A 3 8.32 -13.33 -18.71
N SER A 4 7.56 -12.44 -19.35
CA SER A 4 8.10 -11.26 -20.02
C SER A 4 8.91 -10.42 -19.03
N ILE A 5 10.19 -10.23 -19.33
CA ILE A 5 11.07 -9.29 -18.64
C ILE A 5 10.47 -7.90 -18.90
N MET A 6 10.02 -7.21 -17.85
CA MET A 6 9.42 -5.88 -17.97
C MET A 6 10.46 -4.89 -18.51
N ASN A 7 10.28 -4.50 -19.77
CA ASN A 7 10.98 -3.37 -20.39
C ASN A 7 10.36 -2.08 -19.85
N VAL A 8 11.02 -1.48 -18.85
CA VAL A 8 10.72 -0.12 -18.40
C VAL A 8 11.14 0.83 -19.52
N SER A 9 10.20 1.26 -20.35
CA SER A 9 10.46 2.26 -21.39
C SER A 9 10.65 3.64 -20.75
N ASN A 10 11.68 4.37 -21.17
CA ASN A 10 12.11 5.65 -20.59
C ASN A 10 11.20 6.85 -20.95
N ASN A 11 9.88 6.69 -21.00
CA ASN A 11 8.95 7.82 -21.11
C ASN A 11 8.44 8.22 -19.72
N SER A 12 8.82 9.43 -19.29
CA SER A 12 9.00 9.82 -17.89
C SER A 12 7.75 9.99 -17.04
N ASP A 13 6.55 9.89 -17.62
CA ASP A 13 5.35 10.38 -16.93
C ASP A 13 4.38 9.28 -16.48
N ASN A 14 4.55 8.03 -16.94
CA ASN A 14 3.57 6.95 -16.65
C ASN A 14 4.12 5.65 -16.06
N TYR A 15 5.43 5.55 -15.79
CA TYR A 15 6.04 4.30 -15.29
C TYR A 15 5.43 3.80 -13.96
N GLU A 16 4.92 4.70 -13.12
CA GLU A 16 4.29 4.38 -11.84
C GLU A 16 2.89 3.77 -12.05
N LEU A 17 2.11 4.36 -12.94
CA LEU A 17 0.80 3.85 -13.32
C LEU A 17 0.93 2.47 -13.99
N ASP A 18 1.90 2.32 -14.89
CA ASP A 18 2.19 1.06 -15.56
C ASP A 18 2.54 -0.04 -14.54
N TYR A 19 3.30 0.32 -13.50
CA TYR A 19 3.64 -0.61 -12.43
C TYR A 19 2.41 -1.00 -11.60
N TYR A 20 1.56 -0.03 -11.23
CA TYR A 20 0.31 -0.32 -10.52
C TYR A 20 -0.64 -1.19 -11.35
N GLN A 21 -0.77 -0.91 -12.65
CA GLN A 21 -1.58 -1.73 -13.55
C GLN A 21 -1.07 -3.17 -13.58
N SER A 22 0.25 -3.37 -13.64
CA SER A 22 0.82 -4.71 -13.63
C SER A 22 0.55 -5.51 -12.35
N ILE A 23 0.45 -4.82 -11.20
CA ILE A 23 0.04 -5.43 -9.94
C ILE A 23 -1.41 -5.91 -10.08
N ILE A 24 -2.32 -5.02 -10.51
CA ILE A 24 -3.74 -5.34 -10.68
C ILE A 24 -3.94 -6.49 -11.68
N ASP A 25 -3.27 -6.45 -12.82
CA ASP A 25 -3.35 -7.48 -13.85
C ASP A 25 -2.90 -8.85 -13.32
N PHE A 26 -1.85 -8.88 -12.48
CA PHE A 26 -1.43 -10.13 -11.85
C PHE A 26 -2.54 -10.72 -10.95
N PHE A 27 -3.24 -9.89 -10.17
CA PHE A 27 -4.30 -10.38 -9.27
C PHE A 27 -5.62 -10.71 -9.97
N GLN A 28 -5.98 -9.99 -11.02
CA GLN A 28 -7.22 -10.24 -11.76
C GLN A 28 -7.14 -11.47 -12.66
N ASN A 29 -5.97 -11.76 -13.23
CA ASN A 29 -5.81 -12.81 -14.25
C ASN A 29 -5.44 -14.18 -13.69
N GLN A 30 -5.41 -14.37 -12.37
CA GLN A 30 -4.86 -15.58 -11.79
C GLN A 30 -5.84 -16.40 -10.94
N ASN A 31 -5.97 -17.67 -11.29
CA ASN A 31 -6.20 -18.79 -10.36
C ASN A 31 -4.86 -19.21 -9.70
N THR A 32 -4.01 -18.28 -9.25
CA THR A 32 -2.70 -18.65 -8.70
C THR A 32 -2.90 -19.40 -7.40
N ASN A 33 -2.25 -20.56 -7.29
CA ASN A 33 -2.03 -21.16 -5.99
C ASN A 33 -1.21 -20.19 -5.10
N ARG A 34 -1.36 -20.35 -3.78
CA ARG A 34 -0.73 -19.47 -2.78
C ARG A 34 0.78 -19.30 -3.01
N GLU A 35 1.47 -20.38 -3.38
CA GLU A 35 2.91 -20.39 -3.64
C GLU A 35 3.32 -19.45 -4.78
N GLY A 36 2.58 -19.45 -5.90
CA GLY A 36 2.87 -18.56 -7.02
C GLY A 36 2.69 -17.07 -6.67
N ALA A 37 1.70 -16.76 -5.82
CA ALA A 37 1.49 -15.40 -5.31
C ALA A 37 2.62 -14.95 -4.38
N GLU A 38 3.11 -15.83 -3.49
CA GLU A 38 4.23 -15.55 -2.59
C GLU A 38 5.54 -15.31 -3.38
N ILE A 39 5.84 -16.14 -4.38
CA ILE A 39 7.02 -15.97 -5.24
C ILE A 39 6.98 -14.64 -6.01
N TRP A 40 5.80 -14.27 -6.54
CA TRP A 40 5.64 -13.03 -7.29
C TRP A 40 5.80 -11.80 -6.38
N ARG A 41 5.26 -11.85 -5.16
CA ARG A 41 5.44 -10.79 -4.14
C ARG A 41 6.90 -10.55 -3.85
N ASP A 42 7.64 -11.62 -3.55
CA ASP A 42 9.03 -11.51 -3.12
C ASP A 42 9.91 -10.93 -4.24
N LYS A 43 9.67 -11.35 -5.49
CA LYS A 43 10.30 -10.76 -6.68
C LYS A 43 9.95 -9.28 -6.84
N SER A 44 8.68 -8.92 -6.67
CA SER A 44 8.22 -7.54 -6.79
C SER A 44 8.87 -6.64 -5.73
N PHE A 45 9.01 -7.11 -4.49
CA PHE A 45 9.71 -6.38 -3.44
C PHE A 45 11.20 -6.16 -3.76
N ILE A 46 11.89 -7.17 -4.31
CA ILE A 46 13.28 -7.01 -4.75
C ILE A 46 13.40 -5.91 -5.82
N GLU A 47 12.51 -5.90 -6.81
CA GLU A 47 12.51 -4.85 -7.85
C GLU A 47 12.20 -3.47 -7.28
N LEU A 48 11.21 -3.35 -6.40
CA LEU A 48 10.88 -2.10 -5.72
C LEU A 48 12.05 -1.56 -4.88
N MET A 49 12.82 -2.43 -4.22
CA MET A 49 14.03 -2.03 -3.50
C MET A 49 15.12 -1.50 -4.44
N LYS A 50 15.29 -2.11 -5.62
CA LYS A 50 16.19 -1.59 -6.67
C LYS A 50 15.73 -0.21 -7.17
N VAL A 51 14.42 -0.04 -7.39
CA VAL A 51 13.86 1.26 -7.80
C VAL A 51 14.06 2.31 -6.70
N LEU A 52 13.83 1.96 -5.43
CA LEU A 52 14.06 2.86 -4.31
C LEU A 52 15.51 3.33 -4.25
N LYS A 53 16.46 2.39 -4.41
CA LYS A 53 17.90 2.70 -4.40
C LYS A 53 18.28 3.65 -5.53
N ARG A 54 17.71 3.47 -6.73
CA ARG A 54 18.01 4.25 -7.94
C ARG A 54 17.34 5.62 -7.97
N THR A 55 16.05 5.67 -7.66
CA THR A 55 15.20 6.86 -7.89
C THR A 55 14.92 7.66 -6.62
N ARG A 56 15.12 7.05 -5.44
CA ARG A 56 14.74 7.61 -4.12
C ARG A 56 13.25 7.94 -3.97
N LYS A 57 12.38 7.48 -4.89
CA LYS A 57 10.93 7.70 -4.85
C LYS A 57 10.27 6.81 -3.79
N LYS A 58 10.36 7.25 -2.54
CA LYS A 58 9.88 6.50 -1.36
C LYS A 58 8.37 6.27 -1.40
N GLU A 59 7.59 7.29 -1.75
CA GLU A 59 6.12 7.18 -1.75
C GLU A 59 5.61 6.20 -2.79
N PHE A 60 6.15 6.24 -4.01
CA PHE A 60 5.86 5.25 -5.06
C PHE A 60 6.06 3.82 -4.55
N VAL A 61 7.26 3.54 -4.00
CA VAL A 61 7.63 2.21 -3.51
C VAL A 61 6.75 1.77 -2.34
N LYS A 62 6.48 2.68 -1.40
CA LYS A 62 5.60 2.43 -0.26
C LYS A 62 4.18 2.08 -0.73
N ASN A 63 3.61 2.87 -1.62
CA ASN A 63 2.26 2.67 -2.14
C ASN A 63 2.15 1.36 -2.92
N ALA A 64 3.17 1.01 -3.71
CA ALA A 64 3.25 -0.28 -4.39
C ALA A 64 3.26 -1.46 -3.41
N ILE A 65 4.05 -1.38 -2.34
CA ILE A 65 4.10 -2.42 -1.29
C ILE A 65 2.75 -2.55 -0.60
N ILE A 66 2.10 -1.44 -0.23
CA ILE A 66 0.77 -1.45 0.39
C ILE A 66 -0.23 -2.14 -0.54
N LEU A 67 -0.26 -1.78 -1.82
CA LEU A 67 -1.17 -2.38 -2.80
C LEU A 67 -0.96 -3.90 -2.92
N ILE A 68 0.29 -4.36 -3.03
CA ILE A 68 0.62 -5.78 -3.11
C ILE A 68 0.15 -6.53 -1.86
N LEU A 69 0.44 -6.01 -0.67
CA LEU A 69 0.04 -6.65 0.58
C LEU A 69 -1.49 -6.65 0.77
N SER A 70 -2.17 -5.58 0.36
CA SER A 70 -3.62 -5.50 0.43
C SER A 70 -4.32 -6.51 -0.47
N LEU A 71 -3.72 -6.87 -1.61
CA LEU A 71 -4.28 -7.85 -2.54
C LEU A 71 -3.94 -9.30 -2.16
N ILE A 72 -2.73 -9.56 -1.64
CA ILE A 72 -2.30 -10.92 -1.26
C ILE A 72 -2.81 -11.31 0.12
N ASP A 73 -2.50 -10.48 1.11
CA ASP A 73 -2.74 -10.81 2.52
C ASP A 73 -4.12 -10.32 2.98
N GLN A 74 -4.89 -9.71 2.07
CA GLN A 74 -6.20 -9.11 2.32
C GLN A 74 -6.17 -8.11 3.49
N ILE A 75 -5.02 -7.48 3.72
CA ILE A 75 -4.83 -6.50 4.79
C ILE A 75 -5.35 -5.14 4.27
N PRO A 76 -6.40 -4.56 4.88
CA PRO A 76 -6.91 -3.26 4.48
C PRO A 76 -5.78 -2.21 4.43
N PRO A 77 -5.71 -1.36 3.39
CA PRO A 77 -4.72 -0.28 3.31
C PRO A 77 -4.70 0.59 4.58
N ASP A 78 -5.90 0.80 5.13
CA ASP A 78 -6.15 1.44 6.41
C ASP A 78 -5.34 0.86 7.56
N ASN A 79 -5.04 -0.43 7.60
CA ASN A 79 -4.23 -1.02 8.68
C ASN A 79 -2.76 -0.60 8.62
N TYR A 80 -2.25 -0.13 7.48
CA TYR A 80 -0.87 0.37 7.37
C TYR A 80 -0.74 1.81 7.84
N THR A 81 -1.77 2.62 7.62
CA THR A 81 -1.88 4.00 8.11
C THR A 81 -2.40 4.07 9.54
N LYS A 82 -3.27 3.14 9.93
CA LYS A 82 -3.95 3.05 11.24
C LYS A 82 -3.39 1.94 12.13
N LYS A 83 -2.18 1.40 11.86
CA LYS A 83 -1.44 0.66 12.91
C LYS A 83 -1.09 1.69 13.98
N GLY A 84 -2.07 1.91 14.87
CA GLY A 84 -2.10 3.03 15.77
C GLY A 84 -0.88 3.02 16.67
N ILE A 85 -0.46 4.21 17.05
CA ILE A 85 0.36 4.39 18.24
C ILE A 85 -0.40 3.70 19.38
N LYS A 86 0.26 2.81 20.15
CA LYS A 86 -0.38 2.18 21.31
C LYS A 86 -1.00 3.31 22.16
N VAL A 87 -2.22 3.14 22.67
CA VAL A 87 -2.87 4.17 23.50
C VAL A 87 -1.97 4.60 24.67
N ASN A 88 -1.13 3.69 25.16
CA ASN A 88 -0.16 3.93 26.23
C ASN A 88 1.04 4.80 25.81
N SER A 89 1.35 4.88 24.51
CA SER A 89 2.39 5.75 23.95
C SER A 89 1.88 7.12 23.49
N LEU A 90 0.57 7.38 23.60
CA LEU A 90 0.02 8.71 23.33
C LEU A 90 0.28 9.65 24.50
N THR A 91 0.71 10.88 24.20
CA THR A 91 0.81 11.92 25.22
C THR A 91 -0.58 12.31 25.74
N LYS A 92 -0.64 12.99 26.88
CA LYS A 92 -1.91 13.52 27.40
C LYS A 92 -2.58 14.47 26.40
N GLY A 93 -1.79 15.25 25.65
CA GLY A 93 -2.28 16.16 24.61
C GLY A 93 -2.93 15.42 23.45
N ASP A 94 -2.29 14.37 22.94
CA ASP A 94 -2.82 13.57 21.83
C ASP A 94 -4.16 12.93 22.19
N LYS A 95 -4.26 12.38 23.41
CA LYS A 95 -5.51 11.77 23.90
C LYS A 95 -6.66 12.78 23.95
N ILE A 96 -6.39 13.99 24.44
CA ILE A 96 -7.39 15.07 24.48
C ILE A 96 -7.81 15.46 23.07
N SER A 97 -6.86 15.58 22.14
CA SER A 97 -7.14 15.89 20.73
C SER A 97 -8.06 14.85 20.08
N TYR A 98 -7.74 13.56 20.22
CA TYR A 98 -8.57 12.48 19.67
C TYR A 98 -9.97 12.43 20.27
N VAL A 99 -10.11 12.67 21.59
CA VAL A 99 -11.42 12.76 22.25
C VAL A 99 -12.24 13.93 21.68
N ASN A 100 -11.60 15.06 21.39
CA ASN A 100 -12.29 16.21 20.82
C ASN A 100 -12.74 15.96 19.37
N ILE A 101 -11.91 15.30 18.57
CA ILE A 101 -12.27 14.86 17.21
C ILE A 101 -13.49 13.93 17.27
N LEU A 102 -13.43 12.88 18.11
CA LEU A 102 -14.54 11.95 18.28
C LEU A 102 -15.82 12.68 18.71
N LYS A 103 -15.74 13.58 19.69
CA LYS A 103 -16.91 14.38 20.11
C LYS A 103 -17.47 15.23 18.98
N SER A 104 -16.61 15.82 18.15
CA SER A 104 -17.04 16.67 17.04
C SER A 104 -17.78 15.90 15.94
N GLU A 105 -17.48 14.61 15.76
CA GLU A 105 -18.18 13.74 14.82
C GLU A 105 -19.63 13.50 15.27
N PHE A 106 -19.88 13.35 16.58
CA PHE A 106 -21.24 13.14 17.11
C PHE A 106 -22.08 14.42 17.25
N ILE A 107 -21.48 15.60 17.20
CA ILE A 107 -22.20 16.89 17.34
C ILE A 107 -22.86 17.31 16.01
N ASN A 108 -22.36 16.83 14.87
CA ASN A 108 -22.90 17.18 13.55
C ASN A 108 -24.07 16.28 13.08
N ASP A 109 -24.45 15.26 13.86
CA ASP A 109 -25.48 14.26 13.50
C ASP A 109 -26.83 14.45 14.23
N LEU A 110 -27.03 15.54 14.97
CA LEU A 110 -28.33 15.85 15.57
C LEU A 110 -29.20 16.61 14.54
N PRO A 111 -30.30 16.02 14.01
CA PRO A 111 -31.27 16.78 13.24
C PRO A 111 -31.96 17.79 14.17
N ASN A 112 -32.06 19.04 13.71
CA ASN A 112 -32.94 20.05 14.32
C ASN A 112 -34.39 19.58 14.32
#